data_AF-A0AAD7VXV8-F1
#
_entry.id   AF-A0AAD7VXV8-F1
#
_cell.length_a   1.000
_cell.length_b   1.000
_cell.length_c   1.000
_cell.angle_alpha   90.00
_cell.angle_beta   90.00
_cell.angle_gamma   90.00
#
_symmetry.space_group_name_H-M   'P 1'
#
loop_
_entity.id
_entity.type
_entity.pdbx_description
1 polymer ?
#
loop_
_entity_poly.entity_id
_entity_poly.type
_entity_poly.pdbx_seq_one_letter_code
_entity_poly.pdbx_strand_id
1 'polypeptide(L)'
;ALKEAVDSGFNGEAWIGLYDDRDSWQWSLVDSGFYSEGETEFRNWRNGQPDNLDSREHCARMNGIGMGTWSDLPCDRAFKSICYDGDAAQRYILIPERKTWREAQSYCRENHTDLASVRNQAENQEIWNLAGQMVWIGLLRESWKWSDQSNSSYRRWNSEQPDNDG
;
A
#
# COMPACT_ATOMS: atom_id res chain seq x y z
N ALA A 1 26.01 -1.99 -18.13
CA ALA A 1 26.19 -0.55 -18.39
C ALA A 1 25.48 -0.24 -19.70
N LEU A 2 24.23 0.22 -19.65
CA LEU A 2 23.51 0.65 -20.84
C LEU A 2 24.02 2.06 -21.17
N LYS A 3 24.73 2.16 -22.29
CA LYS A 3 25.27 3.40 -22.84
C LYS A 3 24.12 4.22 -23.40
N GLU A 4 24.16 5.49 -23.04
CA GLU A 4 23.32 6.59 -23.47
C GLU A 4 23.17 6.66 -25.00
N ALA A 5 22.00 7.12 -25.42
CA ALA A 5 21.87 7.95 -26.61
C ALA A 5 20.88 9.08 -26.29
N VAL A 6 21.28 10.00 -25.42
CA VAL A 6 20.73 11.36 -25.43
C VAL A 6 21.76 12.19 -26.20
N ASP A 7 21.34 12.71 -27.35
CA ASP A 7 22.18 13.55 -28.19
C ASP A 7 22.58 14.81 -27.43
N SER A 8 23.86 15.18 -27.53
CA SER A 8 24.53 16.26 -26.81
C SER A 8 24.02 17.69 -27.09
N GLY A 9 22.84 17.81 -27.69
CA GLY A 9 22.17 19.07 -28.03
C GLY A 9 20.68 19.14 -27.68
N PHE A 10 20.14 18.18 -26.92
CA PHE A 10 18.73 18.24 -26.49
C PHE A 10 18.55 19.20 -25.31
N ASN A 11 18.04 20.39 -25.58
CA ASN A 11 17.65 21.40 -24.59
C ASN A 11 16.16 21.30 -24.18
N GLY A 12 15.53 20.14 -24.38
CA GLY A 12 14.15 19.88 -24.00
C GLY A 12 14.05 19.03 -22.72
N GLU A 13 12.91 19.09 -22.06
CA GLU A 13 12.56 18.12 -21.03
C GLU A 13 12.25 16.77 -21.70
N ALA A 14 12.96 15.73 -21.31
CA ALA A 14 12.69 14.37 -21.77
C ALA A 14 11.80 13.67 -20.73
N TRP A 15 10.61 13.23 -21.16
CA TRP A 15 9.77 12.35 -20.35
C TRP A 15 10.46 11.00 -20.19
N ILE A 16 10.96 10.71 -18.99
CA ILE A 16 11.61 9.42 -18.69
C ILE A 16 10.60 8.29 -18.39
N GLY A 17 9.31 8.49 -18.67
CA GLY A 17 8.31 7.43 -18.61
C GLY A 17 7.91 6.98 -17.20
N LEU A 18 8.14 7.81 -16.17
CA LEU A 18 7.59 7.62 -14.82
C LEU A 18 6.19 8.22 -14.73
N TYR A 19 5.22 7.49 -14.15
CA TYR A 19 3.87 8.00 -13.89
C TYR A 19 3.35 7.55 -12.51
N ASP A 20 2.57 8.41 -11.84
CA ASP A 20 1.87 8.08 -10.57
C ASP A 20 0.46 7.57 -10.88
N ASP A 21 0.32 6.24 -10.87
CA ASP A 21 -0.97 5.58 -11.02
C ASP A 21 -1.69 5.57 -9.67
N ARG A 22 -2.70 6.43 -9.52
CA ARG A 22 -3.47 6.54 -8.27
C ARG A 22 -4.32 5.31 -7.97
N ASP A 23 -4.58 4.48 -8.98
CA ASP A 23 -5.39 3.27 -8.87
C ASP A 23 -4.54 2.01 -8.68
N SER A 24 -3.20 2.13 -8.68
CA SER A 24 -2.30 0.98 -8.53
C SER A 24 -2.10 0.48 -7.11
N TRP A 25 -3.20 0.25 -6.40
CA TRP A 25 -3.18 -0.33 -5.07
C TRP A 25 -2.91 -1.83 -5.15
N GLN A 26 -1.97 -2.30 -4.34
CA GLN A 26 -1.55 -3.68 -4.26
C GLN A 26 -1.57 -4.16 -2.81
N TRP A 27 -1.88 -5.44 -2.61
CA TRP A 27 -1.77 -6.07 -1.30
C TRP A 27 -0.32 -6.42 -0.98
N SER A 28 0.06 -6.34 0.28
CA SER A 28 1.41 -6.64 0.75
C SER A 28 1.74 -8.12 0.67
N LEU A 29 0.75 -8.99 0.85
CA LEU A 29 0.88 -10.43 0.68
C LEU A 29 0.94 -10.77 -0.81
N VAL A 30 2.11 -11.20 -1.28
CA VAL A 30 2.34 -11.54 -2.70
C VAL A 30 2.35 -13.05 -2.89
N ASP A 31 1.22 -13.70 -2.61
CA ASP A 31 1.02 -15.13 -2.89
C ASP A 31 -0.15 -15.30 -3.87
N SER A 32 0.15 -15.71 -5.10
CA SER A 32 -0.87 -15.90 -6.14
C SER A 32 -1.82 -17.07 -5.87
N GLY A 33 -1.43 -18.03 -5.03
CA GLY A 33 -2.30 -19.13 -4.60
C GLY A 33 -3.31 -18.71 -3.53
N PHE A 34 -3.11 -17.55 -2.89
CA PHE A 34 -3.98 -17.04 -1.84
C PHE A 34 -5.22 -16.32 -2.37
N TYR A 35 -5.15 -15.72 -3.57
CA TYR A 35 -6.24 -14.93 -4.16
C TYR A 35 -6.98 -15.70 -5.25
N SER A 36 -8.31 -15.69 -5.18
CA SER A 36 -9.21 -16.07 -6.27
C SER A 36 -9.43 -14.89 -7.23
N GLU A 37 -10.02 -15.17 -8.40
CA GLU A 37 -10.33 -14.15 -9.40
C GLU A 37 -11.12 -12.97 -8.81
N GLY A 38 -10.59 -11.76 -8.98
CA GLY A 38 -11.21 -10.50 -8.51
C GLY A 38 -10.96 -10.15 -7.05
N GLU A 39 -10.41 -11.05 -6.23
CA GLU A 39 -10.16 -10.78 -4.80
C GLU A 39 -9.09 -9.70 -4.57
N THR A 40 -8.13 -9.57 -5.49
CA THR A 40 -7.13 -8.50 -5.46
C THR A 40 -7.72 -7.12 -5.72
N GLU A 41 -8.90 -7.03 -6.33
CA GLU A 41 -9.55 -5.77 -6.75
C GLU A 41 -10.64 -5.29 -5.81
N PHE A 42 -10.99 -6.06 -4.79
CA PHE A 42 -11.95 -5.61 -3.80
C PHE A 42 -11.46 -4.34 -3.10
N ARG A 43 -12.30 -3.30 -3.08
CA ARG A 43 -12.03 -2.04 -2.40
C ARG A 43 -13.24 -1.62 -1.58
N ASN A 44 -13.00 -1.27 -0.31
CA ASN A 44 -14.02 -0.70 0.58
C ASN A 44 -13.66 0.74 0.99
N TRP A 45 -13.24 1.56 0.02
CA TRP A 45 -12.90 2.95 0.26
C TRP A 45 -14.08 3.73 0.83
N ARG A 46 -13.79 4.66 1.76
CA ARG A 46 -14.77 5.67 2.16
C ARG A 46 -15.08 6.57 0.96
N ASN A 47 -16.28 7.15 0.91
CA ASN A 47 -16.61 8.16 -0.10
C ASN A 47 -15.56 9.29 -0.08
N GLY A 48 -15.01 9.61 -1.26
CA GLY A 48 -13.95 10.59 -1.46
C GLY A 48 -12.54 10.06 -1.21
N GLN A 49 -12.33 8.75 -1.19
CA GLN A 49 -11.02 8.10 -1.05
C GLN A 49 -10.80 7.10 -2.20
N PRO A 50 -9.54 6.82 -2.57
CA PRO A 50 -8.34 7.48 -2.08
C PRO A 50 -8.19 8.90 -2.67
N ASP A 51 -7.74 9.88 -1.87
CA ASP A 51 -7.56 11.27 -2.33
C ASP A 51 -6.09 11.69 -2.48
N ASN A 52 -5.15 10.88 -2.00
CA ASN A 52 -3.72 11.08 -2.16
C ASN A 52 -3.27 12.48 -1.72
N LEU A 53 -3.67 12.92 -0.51
CA LEU A 53 -3.41 14.28 -0.05
C LEU A 53 -1.91 14.58 -0.02
N ASP A 54 -1.52 15.77 -0.52
CA ASP A 54 -0.14 16.22 -0.72
C ASP A 54 0.75 15.26 -1.52
N SER A 55 0.16 14.29 -2.25
CA SER A 55 0.91 13.18 -2.88
C SER A 55 1.72 12.33 -1.90
N ARG A 56 1.27 12.20 -0.63
CA ARG A 56 1.99 11.45 0.42
C ARG A 56 1.21 10.27 1.00
N GLU A 57 -0.01 10.05 0.54
CA GLU A 57 -0.91 9.03 1.10
C GLU A 57 -0.87 7.76 0.25
N HIS A 58 -0.09 6.79 0.72
CA HIS A 58 0.28 5.60 -0.03
C HIS A 58 0.00 4.30 0.73
N CYS A 59 -0.60 4.39 1.92
CA CYS A 59 -0.91 3.25 2.77
C CYS A 59 -2.37 3.32 3.21
N ALA A 60 -3.08 2.19 3.09
CA ALA A 60 -4.49 2.16 3.46
C ALA A 60 -4.70 1.74 4.91
N ARG A 61 -5.63 2.43 5.56
CA ARG A 61 -6.06 2.13 6.92
C ARG A 61 -7.55 1.83 6.93
N MET A 62 -7.95 0.80 7.66
CA MET A 62 -9.35 0.56 7.99
C MET A 62 -9.82 1.54 9.08
N ASN A 63 -10.97 2.17 8.87
CA ASN A 63 -11.57 3.09 9.83
C ASN A 63 -12.33 2.34 10.93
N GLY A 64 -12.27 2.87 12.16
CA GLY A 64 -13.01 2.29 13.30
C GLY A 64 -14.53 2.55 13.25
N ILE A 65 -14.97 3.53 12.45
CA ILE A 65 -16.38 3.87 12.24
C ILE A 65 -16.75 3.73 10.76
N GLY A 66 -18.04 3.67 10.45
CA GLY A 66 -18.50 3.57 9.07
C GLY A 66 -18.19 2.21 8.46
N MET A 67 -18.49 1.13 9.20
CA MET A 67 -18.44 -0.27 8.73
C MET A 67 -17.10 -0.69 8.13
N GLY A 68 -15.99 -0.25 8.73
CA GLY A 68 -14.65 -0.62 8.30
C GLY A 68 -14.29 -0.08 6.91
N THR A 69 -14.87 1.04 6.47
CA THR A 69 -14.41 1.72 5.24
C THR A 69 -12.96 2.16 5.36
N TRP A 70 -12.26 2.33 4.23
CA TRP A 70 -10.83 2.60 4.20
C TRP A 70 -10.50 4.05 3.85
N SER A 71 -9.32 4.48 4.27
CA SER A 71 -8.73 5.77 3.91
C SER A 71 -7.25 5.57 3.59
N ASP A 72 -6.74 6.29 2.60
CA ASP A 72 -5.30 6.40 2.37
C ASP A 72 -4.71 7.45 3.32
N LEU A 73 -3.51 7.16 3.81
CA LEU A 73 -2.80 8.00 4.77
C LEU A 73 -1.29 7.94 4.53
N PRO A 74 -0.53 8.90 5.10
CA PRO A 74 0.92 8.82 5.10
C PRO A 74 1.38 7.57 5.85
N CYS A 75 2.26 6.80 5.21
CA CYS A 75 2.74 5.51 5.71
C CYS A 75 3.56 5.61 7.01
N ASP A 76 4.06 6.81 7.32
CA ASP A 76 4.84 7.14 8.52
C ASP A 76 3.96 7.39 9.77
N ARG A 77 2.63 7.37 9.63
CA ARG A 77 1.72 7.45 10.78
C ARG A 77 1.70 6.15 11.57
N ALA A 78 1.66 6.28 12.90
CA ALA A 78 1.62 5.15 13.80
C ALA A 78 0.17 4.71 14.17
N PHE A 79 -0.22 3.52 13.73
CA PHE A 79 -1.48 2.86 14.07
C PHE A 79 -1.25 1.43 14.54
N LYS A 80 -2.26 0.87 15.22
CA LYS A 80 -2.36 -0.58 15.40
C LYS A 80 -2.52 -1.25 14.04
N SER A 81 -2.31 -2.55 13.98
CA SER A 81 -2.40 -3.29 12.71
C SER A 81 -3.13 -4.60 12.85
N ILE A 82 -3.61 -5.12 11.73
CA ILE A 82 -4.17 -6.46 11.64
C ILE A 82 -3.20 -7.31 10.84
N CYS A 83 -2.61 -8.31 11.48
CA CYS A 83 -1.89 -9.35 10.77
C CYS A 83 -2.84 -10.43 10.27
N TYR A 84 -2.47 -11.05 9.17
CA TYR A 84 -3.02 -12.31 8.70
C TYR A 84 -2.04 -13.44 9.02
N ASP A 85 -2.58 -14.55 9.51
CA ASP A 85 -1.85 -15.78 9.80
C ASP A 85 -2.59 -16.94 9.15
N GLY A 86 -2.01 -17.49 8.08
CA GLY A 86 -2.62 -18.57 7.29
C GLY A 86 -2.65 -19.93 8.00
N ASP A 87 -1.82 -20.11 9.03
CA ASP A 87 -1.69 -21.36 9.78
C ASP A 87 -2.46 -21.32 11.11
N ALA A 88 -2.91 -20.14 11.55
CA ALA A 88 -3.65 -19.96 12.78
C ALA A 88 -5.14 -20.30 12.66
N ALA A 89 -5.71 -20.87 13.73
CA ALA A 89 -7.16 -21.05 13.85
C ALA A 89 -7.92 -19.71 13.84
N GLN A 90 -7.32 -18.66 14.39
CA GLN A 90 -7.79 -17.28 14.30
C GLN A 90 -6.91 -16.53 13.29
N ARG A 91 -7.36 -16.47 12.04
CA ARG A 91 -6.60 -15.96 10.89
C ARG A 91 -6.27 -14.47 10.93
N TYR A 92 -7.05 -13.67 11.65
CA TYR A 92 -6.81 -12.22 11.81
C TYR A 92 -6.45 -11.91 13.25
N ILE A 93 -5.34 -11.21 13.42
CA ILE A 93 -4.72 -10.97 14.73
C ILE A 93 -4.50 -9.46 14.89
N LEU A 94 -5.13 -8.87 15.90
CA LEU A 94 -4.93 -7.45 16.23
C LEU A 94 -3.62 -7.27 16.99
N ILE A 95 -2.73 -6.46 16.41
CA ILE A 95 -1.47 -6.07 17.03
C ILE A 95 -1.67 -4.73 17.75
N PRO A 96 -1.56 -4.70 19.10
CA PRO A 96 -1.89 -3.51 19.88
C PRO A 96 -0.83 -2.41 19.82
N GLU A 97 0.40 -2.74 19.43
CA GLU A 97 1.49 -1.77 19.27
C GLU A 97 1.22 -0.85 18.08
N ARG A 98 1.34 0.46 18.31
CA ARG A 98 1.23 1.45 17.23
C ARG A 98 2.55 1.52 16.47
N LYS A 99 2.50 1.23 15.17
CA LYS A 99 3.65 1.15 14.27
C LYS A 99 3.35 1.91 12.98
N THR A 100 4.40 2.40 12.32
CA THR A 100 4.28 2.83 10.92
C THR A 100 3.84 1.65 10.05
N TRP A 101 3.33 1.91 8.84
CA TRP A 101 2.84 0.83 7.99
C TRP A 101 3.94 -0.21 7.69
N ARG A 102 5.16 0.25 7.40
CA ARG A 102 6.32 -0.64 7.13
C ARG A 102 6.74 -1.44 8.36
N GLU A 103 6.80 -0.81 9.53
CA GLU A 103 7.12 -1.52 10.78
C GLU A 103 6.05 -2.56 11.13
N ALA A 104 4.77 -2.26 10.89
CA ALA A 104 3.68 -3.20 11.08
C ALA A 104 3.78 -4.39 10.11
N GLN A 105 4.09 -4.13 8.84
CA GLN A 105 4.34 -5.17 7.85
C GLN A 105 5.49 -6.09 8.26
N SER A 106 6.65 -5.52 8.61
CA SER A 106 7.80 -6.31 9.07
C SER A 106 7.43 -7.16 10.28
N TYR A 107 6.73 -6.58 11.26
CA TYR A 107 6.27 -7.33 12.43
C TYR A 107 5.37 -8.50 12.05
N CYS A 108 4.37 -8.29 11.18
CA CYS A 108 3.49 -9.36 10.75
C CYS A 108 4.23 -10.46 9.98
N ARG A 109 5.25 -10.12 9.17
CA ARG A 109 6.06 -11.13 8.45
C ARG A 109 7.03 -11.89 9.34
N GLU A 110 7.47 -11.29 10.43
CA GLU A 110 8.35 -11.93 11.42
C GLU A 110 7.59 -12.86 12.36
N ASN A 111 6.32 -12.57 12.66
CA ASN A 111 5.54 -13.27 13.69
C ASN A 111 4.33 -14.04 13.14
N HIS A 112 3.89 -13.74 11.92
CA HIS A 112 2.71 -14.28 11.24
C HIS A 112 3.01 -14.43 9.73
N THR A 113 1.99 -14.31 8.85
CA THR A 113 2.18 -14.35 7.39
C THR A 113 2.49 -12.96 6.82
N ASP A 114 1.58 -11.97 6.97
CA ASP A 114 1.76 -10.58 6.51
C ASP A 114 0.69 -9.67 7.15
N LEU A 115 0.65 -8.38 6.84
CA LEU A 115 -0.52 -7.55 7.07
C LEU A 115 -1.75 -8.11 6.33
N ALA A 116 -2.91 -7.98 6.95
CA ALA A 116 -4.13 -8.56 6.42
C ALA A 116 -4.55 -7.95 5.08
N SER A 117 -4.77 -8.83 4.10
CA SER A 117 -5.53 -8.52 2.90
C SER A 117 -7.03 -8.61 3.19
N VAL A 118 -7.82 -7.74 2.58
CA VAL A 118 -9.28 -7.74 2.71
C VAL A 118 -9.87 -8.07 1.34
N ARG A 119 -10.30 -9.32 1.15
CA ARG A 119 -10.65 -9.83 -0.19
C ARG A 119 -12.12 -9.67 -0.56
N ASN A 120 -12.96 -9.43 0.43
CA ASN A 120 -14.40 -9.26 0.25
C ASN A 120 -15.04 -8.56 1.48
N GLN A 121 -16.33 -8.26 1.36
CA GLN A 121 -17.09 -7.58 2.41
C GLN A 121 -17.18 -8.37 3.72
N ALA A 122 -17.22 -9.70 3.67
CA ALA A 122 -17.32 -10.52 4.87
C ALA A 122 -16.03 -10.45 5.70
N GLU A 123 -14.87 -10.55 5.03
CA GLU A 123 -13.56 -10.34 5.67
C GLU A 123 -13.42 -8.93 6.23
N ASN A 124 -13.86 -7.91 5.48
CA ASN A 124 -13.86 -6.53 5.96
C ASN A 124 -14.64 -6.38 7.27
N GLN A 125 -15.82 -6.99 7.33
CA GLN A 125 -16.69 -6.94 8.51
C GLN A 125 -16.07 -7.69 9.70
N GLU A 126 -15.47 -8.86 9.47
CA GLU A 126 -14.78 -9.63 10.49
C GLU A 126 -13.63 -8.83 11.11
N ILE A 127 -12.78 -8.26 10.26
CA ILE A 127 -11.62 -7.45 10.69
C ILE A 127 -12.09 -6.19 11.43
N TRP A 128 -13.13 -5.51 10.95
CA TRP A 128 -13.67 -4.31 11.59
C TRP A 128 -14.23 -4.61 12.99
N ASN A 129 -14.99 -5.70 13.12
CA ASN A 129 -15.53 -6.16 14.40
C ASN A 129 -14.40 -6.51 15.40
N LEU A 130 -13.34 -7.16 14.91
CA LEU A 130 -12.16 -7.50 15.72
C LEU A 130 -11.39 -6.26 16.16
N ALA A 131 -11.17 -5.31 15.25
CA ALA A 131 -10.32 -4.16 15.48
C ALA A 131 -10.93 -3.15 16.47
N GLY A 132 -12.23 -2.85 16.30
CA GLY A 132 -12.96 -1.84 17.07
C GLY A 132 -12.38 -0.41 17.00
N GLN A 133 -11.38 -0.17 16.15
CA GLN A 133 -10.65 1.09 16.03
C GLN A 133 -9.93 1.18 14.67
N MET A 134 -9.23 2.28 14.47
CA MET A 134 -8.41 2.52 13.28
C MET A 134 -7.17 1.61 13.25
N VAL A 135 -7.02 0.83 12.18
CA VAL A 135 -5.94 -0.16 12.04
C VAL A 135 -5.34 -0.16 10.64
N TRP A 136 -4.04 -0.41 10.54
CA TRP A 136 -3.38 -0.70 9.28
C TRP A 136 -3.85 -2.04 8.72
N ILE A 137 -4.05 -2.07 7.41
CA ILE A 137 -4.27 -3.27 6.58
C ILE A 137 -3.18 -3.32 5.50
N GLY A 138 -3.04 -4.46 4.82
CA GLY A 138 -1.93 -4.74 3.90
C GLY A 138 -1.99 -4.02 2.57
N LEU A 139 -2.91 -3.07 2.36
CA LEU A 139 -3.02 -2.37 1.09
C LEU A 139 -2.05 -1.18 1.03
N LEU A 140 -1.21 -1.13 0.00
CA LEU A 140 -0.28 -0.05 -0.27
C LEU A 140 -0.33 0.37 -1.73
N ARG A 141 0.18 1.57 -2.01
CA ARG A 141 0.45 2.07 -3.36
C ARG A 141 1.94 2.37 -3.47
N GLU A 142 2.60 1.79 -4.46
CA GLU A 142 3.93 2.24 -4.82
C GLU A 142 3.81 3.45 -5.75
N SER A 143 4.28 4.62 -5.29
CA SER A 143 4.33 5.82 -6.13
C SER A 143 5.32 5.58 -7.27
N TRP A 144 5.04 6.10 -8.47
CA TRP A 144 5.93 6.04 -9.64
C TRP A 144 6.17 4.64 -10.20
N LYS A 145 5.46 4.31 -11.27
CA LYS A 145 5.71 3.15 -12.11
C LYS A 145 6.43 3.59 -13.38
N TRP A 146 7.33 2.74 -13.88
CA TRP A 146 7.85 2.92 -15.23
C TRP A 146 6.80 2.45 -16.24
N SER A 147 6.62 3.23 -17.30
CA SER A 147 5.76 2.91 -18.45
C SER A 147 6.15 1.63 -19.17
N ASP A 148 7.38 1.16 -18.99
CA ASP A 148 7.88 -0.11 -19.53
C ASP A 148 7.56 -1.34 -18.64
N GLN A 149 6.82 -1.13 -17.54
CA GLN A 149 6.47 -2.14 -16.53
C GLN A 149 7.68 -2.78 -15.83
N SER A 150 8.88 -2.22 -15.98
CA SER A 150 10.07 -2.74 -15.33
C SER A 150 9.99 -2.51 -13.81
N ASN A 151 10.18 -3.58 -13.04
CA ASN A 151 10.13 -3.55 -11.58
C ASN A 151 11.48 -3.05 -11.02
N SER A 152 11.90 -1.85 -11.42
CA SER A 152 13.19 -1.30 -10.98
C SER A 152 13.05 -0.74 -9.57
N SER A 153 13.46 -1.52 -8.57
CA SER A 153 13.55 -1.12 -7.16
C SER A 153 14.68 -0.11 -6.87
N TYR A 154 15.43 0.32 -7.88
CA TYR A 154 16.56 1.24 -7.71
C TYR A 154 16.09 2.69 -7.63
N ARG A 155 15.88 3.18 -6.40
CA ARG A 155 15.51 4.56 -6.11
C ARG A 155 16.59 5.22 -5.24
N ARG A 156 17.68 5.67 -5.86
CA ARG A 156 18.63 6.59 -5.21
C ARG A 156 18.17 8.03 -5.47
N TRP A 157 17.12 8.45 -4.77
CA TRP A 157 16.77 9.86 -4.72
C TRP A 157 17.70 10.56 -3.74
N ASN A 158 18.22 11.73 -4.12
CA ASN A 158 18.85 12.64 -3.15
C ASN A 158 17.78 13.11 -2.16
N SER A 159 18.18 13.52 -0.95
CA SER A 159 17.24 14.08 0.03
C SER A 159 16.44 15.22 -0.62
N GLU A 160 15.12 15.17 -0.48
CA GLU A 160 14.14 16.17 -0.99
C GLU A 160 13.69 15.99 -2.46
N GLN A 161 13.82 14.81 -3.06
CA GLN A 161 13.27 14.52 -4.39
C GLN A 161 12.52 13.18 -4.48
N PRO A 162 11.50 13.05 -5.37
CA PRO A 162 10.93 14.13 -6.18
C PRO A 162 10.00 15.02 -5.36
N ASP A 163 10.24 16.34 -5.38
CA ASP A 163 9.25 17.33 -4.97
C ASP A 163 8.50 17.77 -6.24
N ASN A 164 7.18 17.62 -6.25
CA ASN A 164 6.35 17.97 -7.42
C ASN A 164 6.18 19.50 -7.56
N ASP A 165 7.25 20.29 -7.44
CA ASP A 165 7.21 21.72 -7.70
C ASP A 165 7.46 21.97 -9.19
N GLY A 166 6.43 22.45 -9.88
CA GLY A 166 6.42 22.72 -11.32
C GLY A 166 6.77 24.14 -11.69
#